data_AF-A0A1G2QHL5-F1
#
_entry.id   AF-A0A1G2QHL5-F1
#
_cell.length_a   1.000
_cell.length_b   1.000
_cell.length_c   1.000
_cell.angle_alpha   90.00
_cell.angle_beta   90.00
_cell.angle_gamma   90.00
#
_symmetry.space_group_name_H-M   'P 1'
#
loop_
_entity.id
_entity.type
_entity.pdbx_description
1 polymer ?
#
loop_
_entity_poly.entity_id
_entity_poly.type
_entity_poly.pdbx_seq_one_letter_code
_entity_poly.pdbx_strand_id
1 'polypeptide(L)'
;MTKKLWYQFWRPLVFTSGYLLVFSVYYIFKGDAEFIWYVAVTVLFFALILGTIKYTRLSHWSIWGLSLWGLLHMAGGSVLVAGDVLYAYRLLPLVDRGGEFFILKFDQVVHAFGFAVATLVMYEITKRYFTGSRGLLVFIAALGGLGLGAINELVEFAAVVFMPSTGVGGYFNTGLDLVFNAVGAIFMAVMLYWKPRLKFK
;
A
#
# COMPACT_ATOMS: atom_id res chain seq x y z
N MET A 1 23.87 -1.68 -2.97
CA MET A 1 23.09 -2.62 -3.83
C MET A 1 24.04 -3.26 -4.85
N THR A 2 23.93 -4.56 -5.13
CA THR A 2 24.81 -5.20 -6.15
C THR A 2 24.42 -4.74 -7.57
N LYS A 3 25.36 -4.77 -8.53
CA LYS A 3 25.07 -4.40 -9.94
C LYS A 3 23.87 -5.16 -10.51
N LYS A 4 23.74 -6.46 -10.19
CA LYS A 4 22.62 -7.31 -10.63
C LYS A 4 21.27 -6.83 -10.08
N LEU A 5 21.19 -6.50 -8.79
CA LEU A 5 19.97 -5.97 -8.17
C LEU A 5 19.62 -4.59 -8.72
N TRP A 6 20.62 -3.74 -8.98
CA TRP A 6 20.42 -2.43 -9.62
C TRP A 6 19.74 -2.59 -10.99
N TYR A 7 20.29 -3.41 -11.89
CA TYR A 7 19.69 -3.62 -13.21
C TYR A 7 18.27 -4.20 -13.15
N GLN A 8 17.95 -4.96 -12.11
CA GLN A 8 16.60 -5.52 -11.91
C GLN A 8 15.58 -4.47 -11.45
N PHE A 9 15.98 -3.47 -10.67
CA PHE A 9 15.04 -2.57 -9.97
C PHE A 9 15.24 -1.07 -10.26
N TRP A 10 16.19 -0.67 -11.08
CA TRP A 10 16.47 0.76 -11.32
C TRP A 10 15.26 1.54 -11.83
N ARG A 11 14.39 0.93 -12.65
CA ARG A 11 13.19 1.60 -13.19
C ARG A 11 12.18 1.99 -12.09
N PRO A 12 11.64 1.05 -11.28
CA PRO A 12 10.75 1.43 -10.19
C PRO A 12 11.44 2.30 -9.15
N LEU A 13 12.75 2.16 -8.95
CA LEU A 13 13.51 3.03 -8.05
C LEU A 13 13.54 4.49 -8.53
N VAL A 14 13.92 4.73 -9.78
CA VAL A 14 13.95 6.07 -10.37
C VAL A 14 12.54 6.68 -10.37
N PHE A 15 11.53 5.88 -10.73
CA PHE A 15 10.13 6.30 -10.67
C PHE A 15 9.72 6.74 -9.26
N THR A 16 10.00 5.90 -8.26
CA THR A 16 9.67 6.17 -6.86
C THR A 16 10.40 7.37 -6.30
N SER A 17 11.72 7.44 -6.50
CA SER A 17 12.51 8.60 -6.09
C SER A 17 12.04 9.89 -6.76
N GLY A 18 11.63 9.83 -8.02
CA GLY A 18 11.11 10.96 -8.77
C GLY A 18 9.85 11.55 -8.14
N TYR A 19 8.80 10.75 -7.94
CA TYR A 19 7.56 11.28 -7.35
C TYR A 19 7.75 11.65 -5.88
N LEU A 20 8.55 10.90 -5.10
CA LEU A 20 8.80 11.24 -3.70
C LEU A 20 9.49 12.59 -3.58
N LEU A 21 10.46 12.90 -4.45
CA LEU A 21 11.10 14.21 -4.47
C LEU A 21 10.08 15.32 -4.77
N VAL A 22 9.24 15.14 -5.80
CA VAL A 22 8.22 16.11 -6.18
C VAL A 22 7.24 16.37 -5.03
N PHE A 23 6.67 15.32 -4.43
CA PHE A 23 5.71 15.47 -3.34
C PHE A 23 6.37 15.98 -2.05
N SER A 24 7.60 15.59 -1.74
CA SER A 24 8.35 16.15 -0.61
C SER A 24 8.47 17.66 -0.74
N VAL A 25 8.92 18.14 -1.90
CA VAL A 25 9.06 19.57 -2.18
C VAL A 25 7.70 20.26 -2.07
N TYR A 26 6.65 19.69 -2.68
CA TYR A 26 5.29 20.23 -2.63
C TYR A 26 4.76 20.40 -1.19
N TYR A 27 4.84 19.36 -0.36
CA TYR A 27 4.30 19.40 1.00
C TYR A 27 5.12 20.29 1.95
N ILE A 28 6.44 20.37 1.76
CA ILE A 28 7.28 21.31 2.50
C ILE A 28 6.88 22.76 2.19
N PHE A 29 6.67 23.10 0.91
CA PHE A 29 6.23 24.45 0.54
C PHE A 29 4.82 24.77 1.02
N LYS A 30 3.92 23.78 1.07
CA LYS A 30 2.56 23.94 1.59
C LYS A 30 2.52 24.02 3.13
N GLY A 31 3.60 23.63 3.82
CA GLY A 31 3.64 23.56 5.29
C GLY A 31 2.76 22.45 5.86
N ASP A 32 2.53 21.39 5.08
CA ASP A 32 1.55 20.35 5.38
C ASP A 32 2.18 19.20 6.19
N ALA A 33 2.18 19.36 7.52
CA ALA A 33 2.89 18.46 8.43
C ALA A 33 2.38 17.01 8.37
N GLU A 34 1.09 16.83 8.11
CA GLU A 34 0.48 15.50 7.94
C GLU A 34 1.07 14.77 6.76
N PHE A 35 1.11 15.40 5.59
CA PHE A 35 1.64 14.72 4.41
C PHE A 35 3.17 14.62 4.40
N ILE A 36 3.89 15.53 5.09
CA ILE A 36 5.32 15.36 5.34
C ILE A 36 5.59 14.10 6.17
N TRP A 37 4.77 13.82 7.19
CA TRP A 37 4.85 12.58 7.96
C TRP A 37 4.63 11.34 7.09
N TYR A 38 3.61 11.34 6.23
CA TYR A 38 3.37 10.20 5.33
C TYR A 38 4.48 10.00 4.30
N VAL A 39 5.08 11.09 3.78
CA VAL A 39 6.31 11.02 2.96
C VAL A 39 7.44 10.35 3.74
N ALA A 40 7.69 10.78 4.98
CA ALA A 40 8.76 10.23 5.81
C ALA A 40 8.56 8.73 6.09
N VAL A 41 7.34 8.30 6.41
CA VAL A 41 7.00 6.89 6.62
C VAL A 41 7.14 6.09 5.32
N THR A 42 6.74 6.65 4.18
CA THR A 42 6.91 6.02 2.87
C THR A 42 8.38 5.80 2.54
N VAL A 43 9.22 6.82 2.76
CA VAL A 43 10.68 6.73 2.60
C VAL A 43 11.27 5.66 3.52
N LEU A 44 10.83 5.60 4.78
CA LEU A 44 11.26 4.58 5.75
C LEU A 44 10.92 3.16 5.24
N PHE A 45 9.69 2.91 4.80
CA PHE A 45 9.31 1.60 4.28
C PHE A 45 10.09 1.24 3.01
N PHE A 46 10.28 2.18 2.07
CA PHE A 46 11.12 1.94 0.90
C PHE A 46 12.57 1.62 1.29
N ALA A 47 13.15 2.33 2.24
CA ALA A 47 14.49 2.04 2.74
C ALA A 47 14.58 0.63 3.35
N LEU A 48 13.58 0.22 4.13
CA LEU A 48 13.50 -1.14 4.70
C LEU A 48 13.40 -2.21 3.62
N ILE A 49 12.56 -2.01 2.60
CA ILE A 49 12.42 -2.92 1.46
C ILE A 49 13.75 -3.07 0.72
N LEU A 50 14.43 -1.96 0.43
CA LEU A 50 15.71 -1.97 -0.28
C LEU A 50 16.84 -2.57 0.56
N GLY A 51 16.87 -2.28 1.86
CA GLY A 51 17.83 -2.86 2.80
C GLY A 51 17.67 -4.38 2.93
N THR A 52 16.45 -4.88 2.80
CA THR A 52 16.12 -6.30 2.94
C THR A 52 16.02 -7.05 1.60
N ILE A 53 16.11 -6.38 0.45
CA ILE A 53 15.83 -6.95 -0.87
C ILE A 53 16.63 -8.21 -1.21
N LYS A 54 17.88 -8.30 -0.71
CA LYS A 54 18.75 -9.47 -0.92
C LYS A 54 18.25 -10.72 -0.19
N TYR A 55 17.53 -10.54 0.90
CA TYR A 55 16.94 -11.60 1.72
C TYR A 55 15.51 -11.94 1.24
N THR A 56 14.68 -10.91 1.05
CA THR A 56 13.29 -11.06 0.63
C THR A 56 13.16 -11.50 -0.83
N ARG A 57 14.20 -11.29 -1.67
CA ARG A 57 14.26 -11.45 -3.15
C ARG A 57 12.90 -11.19 -3.83
N LEU A 58 12.25 -10.08 -3.49
CA LEU A 58 10.96 -9.70 -4.06
C LEU A 58 11.05 -9.65 -5.59
N SER A 59 9.95 -9.97 -6.26
CA SER A 59 9.90 -9.88 -7.72
C SER A 59 9.85 -8.43 -8.20
N HIS A 60 10.18 -8.24 -9.47
CA HIS A 60 10.04 -6.95 -10.14
C HIS A 60 8.61 -6.40 -10.04
N TRP A 61 7.60 -7.28 -10.07
CA TRP A 61 6.18 -6.91 -9.96
C TRP A 61 5.81 -6.42 -8.58
N SER A 62 6.34 -7.03 -7.52
CA SER A 62 6.13 -6.56 -6.14
C SER A 62 6.71 -5.15 -5.94
N ILE A 63 7.92 -4.90 -6.47
CA ILE A 63 8.54 -3.57 -6.36
C ILE A 63 7.78 -2.51 -7.15
N TRP A 64 7.28 -2.84 -8.35
CA TRP A 64 6.39 -1.92 -9.09
C TRP A 64 5.06 -1.69 -8.38
N GLY A 65 4.44 -2.74 -7.86
CA GLY A 65 3.20 -2.63 -7.09
C GLY A 65 3.36 -1.69 -5.90
N LEU A 66 4.44 -1.85 -5.13
CA LEU A 66 4.77 -0.98 -4.00
C LEU A 66 5.04 0.46 -4.46
N SER A 67 5.72 0.63 -5.60
CA SER A 67 6.02 1.94 -6.20
C SER A 67 4.76 2.68 -6.62
N LEU A 68 3.83 1.98 -7.28
CA LEU A 68 2.54 2.54 -7.69
C LEU A 68 1.65 2.81 -6.47
N TRP A 69 1.66 1.94 -5.47
CA TRP A 69 0.89 2.16 -4.25
C TRP A 69 1.35 3.42 -3.54
N GLY A 70 2.67 3.59 -3.36
CA GLY A 70 3.23 4.82 -2.80
C GLY A 70 2.87 6.07 -3.60
N LEU A 71 2.88 6.00 -4.95
CA LEU A 71 2.45 7.13 -5.78
C LEU A 71 0.97 7.48 -5.52
N LEU A 72 0.09 6.48 -5.52
CA LEU A 72 -1.34 6.69 -5.27
C LEU A 72 -1.56 7.28 -3.87
N HIS A 73 -0.77 6.86 -2.89
CA HIS A 73 -0.82 7.38 -1.53
C HIS A 73 -0.42 8.86 -1.46
N MET A 74 0.67 9.22 -2.13
CA MET A 74 1.11 10.62 -2.21
C MET A 74 0.10 11.49 -2.97
N ALA A 75 -0.47 10.98 -4.05
CA ALA A 75 -1.46 11.70 -4.86
C ALA A 75 -2.81 11.84 -4.12
N GLY A 76 -3.24 10.79 -3.41
CA GLY A 76 -4.51 10.74 -2.68
C GLY A 76 -4.69 11.91 -1.72
N GLY A 77 -3.61 12.30 -1.05
CA GLY A 77 -3.58 13.41 -0.09
C GLY A 77 -3.36 14.81 -0.66
N SER A 78 -2.81 14.93 -1.87
CA SER A 78 -2.37 16.22 -2.43
C SER A 78 -3.21 16.71 -3.58
N VAL A 79 -3.72 15.80 -4.40
CA VAL A 79 -4.45 16.14 -5.62
C VAL A 79 -5.85 16.55 -5.22
N LEU A 80 -6.21 17.80 -5.51
CA LEU A 80 -7.55 18.31 -5.23
C LEU A 80 -8.50 17.96 -6.37
N VAL A 81 -9.61 17.31 -6.05
CA VAL A 81 -10.68 16.94 -6.99
C VAL A 81 -12.02 17.28 -6.35
N ALA A 82 -12.86 18.01 -7.09
CA ALA A 82 -14.19 18.43 -6.63
C ALA A 82 -14.20 19.18 -5.28
N GLY A 83 -13.13 19.93 -4.98
CA GLY A 83 -13.03 20.78 -3.78
C GLY A 83 -12.45 20.08 -2.55
N ASP A 84 -12.09 18.80 -2.65
CA ASP A 84 -11.49 18.01 -1.57
C ASP A 84 -10.26 17.23 -2.06
N VAL A 85 -9.53 16.58 -1.16
CA VAL A 85 -8.41 15.69 -1.51
C VAL A 85 -8.92 14.46 -2.26
N LEU A 86 -8.08 13.93 -3.16
CA LEU A 86 -8.42 12.80 -4.01
C LEU A 86 -8.90 11.58 -3.20
N TYR A 87 -8.39 11.38 -1.99
CA TYR A 87 -8.88 10.33 -1.08
C TYR A 87 -10.37 10.42 -0.75
N ALA A 88 -10.88 11.64 -0.53
CA ALA A 88 -12.29 11.87 -0.25
C ALA A 88 -13.17 11.72 -1.51
N TYR A 89 -12.57 11.60 -2.70
CA TYR A 89 -13.32 11.55 -3.95
C TYR A 89 -14.22 10.31 -4.01
N ARG A 90 -15.52 10.56 -4.13
CA ARG A 90 -16.59 9.57 -4.23
C ARG A 90 -16.66 9.06 -5.68
N LEU A 91 -16.13 7.86 -5.92
CA LEU A 91 -16.05 7.27 -7.26
C LEU A 91 -17.40 6.77 -7.76
N LEU A 92 -18.04 5.89 -6.97
CA LEU A 92 -19.31 5.25 -7.31
C LEU A 92 -20.16 5.11 -6.06
N PRO A 93 -21.44 5.49 -6.06
CA PRO A 93 -22.31 5.38 -4.88
C PRO A 93 -22.85 3.95 -4.72
N LEU A 94 -22.00 3.00 -4.33
CA LEU A 94 -22.43 1.63 -4.02
C LEU A 94 -23.29 1.58 -2.76
N VAL A 95 -22.88 2.30 -1.71
CA VAL A 95 -23.65 2.50 -0.48
C VAL A 95 -23.35 3.89 0.07
N ASP A 96 -24.39 4.70 0.22
CA ASP A 96 -24.31 6.01 0.86
C ASP A 96 -25.25 6.04 2.07
N ARG A 97 -24.71 6.29 3.27
CA ARG A 97 -25.50 6.46 4.49
C ARG A 97 -25.43 7.89 5.03
N GLY A 98 -24.90 8.82 4.24
CA GLY A 98 -24.63 10.20 4.66
C GLY A 98 -23.40 10.32 5.55
N GLY A 99 -22.95 11.56 5.73
CA GLY A 99 -21.75 11.89 6.49
C GLY A 99 -20.49 11.25 5.90
N GLU A 100 -19.68 10.65 6.76
CA GLU A 100 -18.41 10.01 6.37
C GLU A 100 -18.59 8.62 5.75
N PHE A 101 -19.74 7.97 5.94
CA PHE A 101 -19.98 6.63 5.44
C PHE A 101 -20.38 6.65 3.95
N PHE A 102 -19.41 6.32 3.11
CA PHE A 102 -19.61 6.19 1.67
C PHE A 102 -18.73 5.08 1.11
N ILE A 103 -19.33 4.22 0.29
CA ILE A 103 -18.67 3.21 -0.51
C ILE A 103 -19.10 3.48 -1.95
N LEU A 104 -18.24 3.70 -2.94
CA LEU A 104 -16.79 3.50 -3.05
C LEU A 104 -16.06 4.85 -3.17
N LYS A 105 -15.15 5.16 -2.24
CA LYS A 105 -14.19 6.29 -2.34
C LYS A 105 -12.89 5.85 -3.04
N PHE A 106 -12.10 6.81 -3.51
CA PHE A 106 -10.76 6.54 -4.04
C PHE A 106 -9.86 5.84 -3.01
N ASP A 107 -9.95 6.25 -1.75
CA ASP A 107 -9.21 5.67 -0.62
C ASP A 107 -9.35 4.15 -0.53
N GLN A 108 -10.58 3.68 -0.54
CA GLN A 108 -10.91 2.26 -0.51
C GLN A 108 -10.33 1.48 -1.71
N VAL A 109 -10.20 2.10 -2.88
CA VAL A 109 -9.53 1.49 -4.04
C VAL A 109 -8.02 1.40 -3.82
N VAL A 110 -7.40 2.44 -3.26
CA VAL A 110 -5.98 2.45 -2.91
C VAL A 110 -5.67 1.41 -1.85
N HIS A 111 -6.52 1.25 -0.84
CA HIS A 111 -6.43 0.20 0.17
C HIS A 111 -6.53 -1.20 -0.46
N ALA A 112 -7.56 -1.47 -1.26
CA ALA A 112 -7.68 -2.78 -1.92
C ALA A 112 -6.47 -3.08 -2.83
N PHE A 113 -5.99 -2.12 -3.60
CA PHE A 113 -4.79 -2.29 -4.42
C PHE A 113 -3.53 -2.52 -3.57
N GLY A 114 -3.32 -1.68 -2.57
CA GLY A 114 -2.16 -1.71 -1.69
C GLY A 114 -2.04 -3.03 -0.95
N PHE A 115 -3.13 -3.53 -0.38
CA PHE A 115 -3.12 -4.77 0.38
C PHE A 115 -3.17 -6.03 -0.48
N ALA A 116 -3.64 -5.94 -1.73
CA ALA A 116 -3.36 -6.97 -2.72
C ALA A 116 -1.84 -7.08 -2.98
N VAL A 117 -1.14 -5.95 -3.14
CA VAL A 117 0.33 -5.93 -3.29
C VAL A 117 1.03 -6.40 -2.01
N ALA A 118 0.57 -6.00 -0.83
CA ALA A 118 1.12 -6.44 0.44
C ALA A 118 0.98 -7.97 0.61
N THR A 119 -0.16 -8.55 0.25
CA THR A 119 -0.34 -10.01 0.23
C THR A 119 0.60 -10.69 -0.76
N LEU A 120 0.83 -10.11 -1.95
CA LEU A 120 1.82 -10.64 -2.89
C LEU A 120 3.24 -10.63 -2.28
N VAL A 121 3.63 -9.54 -1.63
CA VAL A 121 4.93 -9.41 -0.93
C VAL A 121 5.06 -10.49 0.15
N MET A 122 4.04 -10.66 1.00
CA MET A 122 4.05 -11.68 2.05
C MET A 122 4.09 -13.09 1.48
N TYR A 123 3.38 -13.36 0.39
CA TYR A 123 3.48 -14.64 -0.32
C TYR A 123 4.91 -14.89 -0.82
N GLU A 124 5.55 -13.90 -1.43
CA GLU A 124 6.91 -14.05 -1.99
C GLU A 124 8.00 -14.28 -0.96
N ILE A 125 7.83 -13.71 0.23
CA ILE A 125 8.71 -13.92 1.38
C ILE A 125 8.46 -15.33 1.95
N THR A 126 7.20 -15.66 2.27
CA THR A 126 6.84 -16.89 2.97
C THR A 126 7.05 -18.15 2.13
N LYS A 127 6.77 -18.11 0.82
CA LYS A 127 6.83 -19.29 -0.08
C LYS A 127 8.18 -20.01 -0.13
N ARG A 128 9.25 -19.38 0.35
CA ARG A 128 10.63 -19.90 0.31
C ARG A 128 10.95 -20.85 1.44
N TYR A 129 10.28 -20.63 2.57
CA TYR A 129 10.53 -21.35 3.80
C TYR A 129 9.37 -22.27 4.15
N PHE A 130 8.27 -22.17 3.39
CA PHE A 130 7.03 -22.85 3.69
C PHE A 130 6.93 -24.23 3.01
N THR A 131 6.65 -25.26 3.80
CA THR A 131 6.60 -26.67 3.36
C THR A 131 5.19 -27.27 3.34
N GLY A 132 4.14 -26.45 3.51
CA GLY A 132 2.75 -26.91 3.55
C GLY A 132 1.98 -26.83 2.22
N SER A 133 0.65 -26.98 2.31
CA SER A 133 -0.24 -26.89 1.15
C SER A 133 -0.28 -25.48 0.57
N ARG A 134 -0.59 -25.39 -0.72
CA ARG A 134 -0.76 -24.08 -1.39
C ARG A 134 -1.83 -23.22 -0.73
N GLY A 135 -2.94 -23.84 -0.34
CA GLY A 135 -4.03 -23.16 0.35
C GLY A 135 -3.56 -22.51 1.65
N LEU A 136 -2.80 -23.24 2.47
CA LEU A 136 -2.25 -22.70 3.71
C LEU A 136 -1.23 -21.58 3.46
N LEU A 137 -0.40 -21.70 2.42
CA LEU A 137 0.55 -20.64 2.04
C LEU A 137 -0.16 -19.34 1.67
N VAL A 138 -1.19 -19.39 0.81
CA VAL A 138 -1.91 -18.17 0.40
C VAL A 138 -2.74 -17.61 1.55
N PHE A 139 -3.28 -18.46 2.42
CA PHE A 139 -3.97 -18.03 3.64
C PHE A 139 -3.04 -17.26 4.58
N ILE A 140 -1.85 -17.80 4.87
CA ILE A 140 -0.84 -17.12 5.69
C ILE A 140 -0.39 -15.81 5.03
N ALA A 141 -0.23 -15.78 3.71
CA ALA A 141 0.11 -14.56 2.99
C ALA A 141 -1.00 -13.50 3.06
N ALA A 142 -2.27 -13.91 3.00
CA ALA A 142 -3.42 -13.02 3.17
C ALA A 142 -3.44 -12.41 4.58
N LEU A 143 -3.28 -13.25 5.61
CA LEU A 143 -3.15 -12.79 7.00
C LEU A 143 -1.96 -11.84 7.18
N GLY A 144 -0.83 -12.12 6.54
CA GLY A 144 0.32 -11.23 6.54
C GLY A 144 0.02 -9.87 5.90
N GLY A 145 -0.67 -9.86 4.75
CA GLY A 145 -1.10 -8.63 4.08
C GLY A 145 -2.07 -7.81 4.94
N LEU A 146 -3.03 -8.47 5.59
CA LEU A 146 -3.94 -7.85 6.56
C LEU A 146 -3.20 -7.30 7.78
N GLY A 147 -2.18 -8.01 8.27
CA GLY A 147 -1.32 -7.53 9.36
C GLY A 147 -0.54 -6.27 8.96
N LEU A 148 -0.05 -6.19 7.73
CA LEU A 148 0.53 -4.95 7.18
C LEU A 148 -0.54 -3.85 7.05
N GLY A 149 -1.79 -4.20 6.78
CA GLY A 149 -2.94 -3.29 6.83
C GLY A 149 -3.16 -2.69 8.19
N ALA A 150 -3.17 -3.52 9.24
CA ALA A 150 -3.23 -3.02 10.60
C ALA A 150 -2.06 -2.07 10.94
N ILE A 151 -0.85 -2.35 10.43
CA ILE A 151 0.29 -1.44 10.61
C ILE A 151 0.07 -0.11 9.89
N ASN A 152 -0.57 -0.10 8.72
CA ASN A 152 -0.93 1.15 8.03
C ASN A 152 -1.88 1.99 8.88
N GLU A 153 -2.96 1.38 9.39
CA GLU A 153 -3.90 2.08 10.28
C GLU A 153 -3.23 2.59 11.56
N LEU A 154 -2.20 1.89 12.07
CA LEU A 154 -1.42 2.36 13.22
C LEU A 154 -0.57 3.60 12.88
N VAL A 155 -0.07 3.71 11.66
CA VAL A 155 0.65 4.91 11.19
C VAL A 155 -0.30 6.11 11.09
N GLU A 156 -1.50 5.90 10.56
CA GLU A 156 -2.54 6.93 10.48
C GLU A 156 -3.02 7.33 11.87
N PHE A 157 -3.26 6.37 12.75
CA PHE A 157 -3.58 6.64 14.15
C PHE A 157 -2.48 7.45 14.85
N ALA A 158 -1.20 7.17 14.58
CA ALA A 158 -0.12 7.98 15.11
C ALA A 158 -0.20 9.44 14.59
N ALA A 159 -0.54 9.66 13.32
CA ALA A 159 -0.76 11.00 12.79
C ALA A 159 -1.90 11.72 13.54
N VAL A 160 -3.04 11.05 13.76
CA VAL A 160 -4.18 11.58 14.54
C VAL A 160 -3.77 11.99 15.95
N VAL A 161 -2.89 11.22 16.60
CA VAL A 161 -2.43 11.50 17.98
C VAL A 161 -1.47 12.68 18.04
N PHE A 162 -0.57 12.82 17.08
CA PHE A 162 0.51 13.81 17.13
C PHE A 162 0.20 15.12 16.40
N MET A 163 -0.86 15.18 15.59
CA MET A 163 -1.18 16.33 14.75
C MET A 163 -2.48 17.01 15.15
N PRO A 164 -2.58 18.34 15.02
CA PRO A 164 -3.78 19.08 15.41
C PRO A 164 -5.04 18.74 14.60
N SER A 165 -4.85 18.34 13.34
CA SER A 165 -5.91 17.96 12.40
C SER A 165 -5.35 16.96 11.40
N THR A 166 -6.16 15.97 11.05
CA THR A 166 -5.82 14.99 10.00
C THR A 166 -7.02 14.74 9.10
N GLY A 167 -6.76 14.33 7.85
CA GLY A 167 -7.79 13.98 6.88
C GLY A 167 -8.25 12.52 6.93
N VAL A 168 -7.70 11.74 7.86
CA VAL A 168 -7.89 10.30 7.99
C VAL A 168 -8.39 9.91 9.39
N GLY A 169 -8.81 8.66 9.54
CA GLY A 169 -9.23 8.08 10.80
C GLY A 169 -10.72 8.29 11.10
N GLY A 170 -11.10 7.97 12.34
CA GLY A 170 -12.52 7.84 12.70
C GLY A 170 -13.06 6.44 12.39
N TYR A 171 -14.15 6.06 13.07
CA TYR A 171 -14.62 4.67 13.07
C TYR A 171 -14.99 4.15 11.68
N PHE A 172 -15.69 4.96 10.88
CA PHE A 172 -16.15 4.53 9.56
C PHE A 172 -15.05 4.52 8.51
N ASN A 173 -14.08 5.44 8.53
CA ASN A 173 -12.95 5.42 7.62
C ASN A 173 -12.10 4.18 7.90
N THR A 174 -11.48 4.09 9.07
CA THR A 174 -10.65 2.93 9.47
C THR A 174 -11.39 1.60 9.32
N GLY A 175 -12.68 1.55 9.67
CA GLY A 175 -13.49 0.35 9.49
C GLY A 175 -13.64 -0.06 8.02
N LEU A 176 -13.89 0.89 7.12
CA LEU A 176 -13.96 0.64 5.69
C LEU A 176 -12.58 0.33 5.10
N ASP A 177 -11.54 0.98 5.59
CA ASP A 177 -10.16 0.73 5.14
C ASP A 177 -9.77 -0.71 5.44
N LEU A 178 -10.01 -1.20 6.67
CA LEU A 178 -9.82 -2.62 7.01
C LEU A 178 -10.64 -3.57 6.13
N VAL A 179 -11.88 -3.21 5.76
CA VAL A 179 -12.70 -4.00 4.83
C VAL A 179 -12.04 -4.07 3.46
N PHE A 180 -11.56 -2.95 2.92
CA PHE A 180 -10.93 -2.92 1.60
C PHE A 180 -9.52 -3.53 1.62
N ASN A 181 -8.80 -3.45 2.74
CA ASN A 181 -7.58 -4.22 2.99
C ASN A 181 -7.86 -5.72 2.83
N ALA A 182 -8.96 -6.21 3.42
CA ALA A 182 -9.39 -7.59 3.29
C ALA A 182 -9.81 -7.97 1.88
N VAL A 183 -10.55 -7.11 1.18
CA VAL A 183 -10.91 -7.32 -0.24
C VAL A 183 -9.65 -7.51 -1.09
N GLY A 184 -8.67 -6.61 -0.95
CA GLY A 184 -7.39 -6.69 -1.65
C GLY A 184 -6.62 -7.98 -1.34
N ALA A 185 -6.48 -8.30 -0.06
CA ALA A 185 -5.77 -9.48 0.41
C ALA A 185 -6.42 -10.79 -0.09
N ILE A 186 -7.76 -10.89 -0.02
CA ILE A 186 -8.52 -12.05 -0.51
C ILE A 186 -8.37 -12.17 -2.02
N PHE A 187 -8.53 -11.07 -2.76
CA PHE A 187 -8.40 -11.06 -4.21
C PHE A 187 -7.02 -11.60 -4.64
N MET A 188 -5.94 -11.09 -4.05
CA MET A 188 -4.60 -11.57 -4.35
C MET A 188 -4.40 -13.04 -3.94
N ALA A 189 -4.91 -13.45 -2.78
CA ALA A 189 -4.81 -14.84 -2.32
C ALA A 189 -5.50 -15.81 -3.30
N VAL A 190 -6.69 -15.45 -3.82
CA VAL A 190 -7.42 -16.22 -4.83
C VAL A 190 -6.59 -16.29 -6.12
N MET A 191 -6.09 -15.17 -6.64
CA MET A 191 -5.22 -15.16 -7.82
C MET A 191 -4.00 -16.08 -7.63
N LEU A 192 -3.36 -15.99 -6.47
CA LEU A 192 -2.19 -16.79 -6.12
C LEU A 192 -2.52 -18.27 -5.89
N TYR A 193 -3.74 -18.62 -5.54
CA TYR A 193 -4.19 -20.01 -5.42
C TYR A 193 -4.38 -20.66 -6.80
N TRP A 194 -4.94 -19.91 -7.76
CA TRP A 194 -5.23 -20.41 -9.11
C TRP A 194 -4.07 -20.27 -10.10
N LYS A 195 -3.04 -19.48 -9.78
CA LYS A 195 -1.86 -19.31 -10.64
C LYS A 195 -1.26 -20.68 -11.04
N PRO A 196 -1.11 -21.03 -12.31
CA PRO A 196 -0.49 -22.31 -12.67
C PRO A 196 0.91 -22.43 -12.09
N ARG A 197 1.28 -23.61 -11.55
CA ARG A 197 2.69 -23.90 -11.26
C ARG A 197 3.38 -24.01 -12.61
N LEU A 198 4.14 -22.98 -13.00
CA LEU A 198 5.09 -23.11 -14.10
C LEU A 198 6.08 -24.20 -13.69
N LYS A 199 5.90 -25.41 -14.21
CA LYS A 199 6.91 -26.46 -14.16
C LYS A 199 8.03 -25.99 -15.07
N PHE A 200 9.06 -25.37 -14.52
CA PHE A 200 10.33 -25.31 -15.22
C PHE A 200 10.85 -26.75 -15.24
N LYS A 201 10.81 -27.37 -16.42
CA LYS A 201 11.55 -28.60 -16.69
C LYS A 201 13.04 -28.31 -16.61
#